data_AF-A0A7S0IDF8-F1
#
_entry.id   AF-A0A7S0IDF8-F1
#
_cell.length_a   1.000
_cell.length_b   1.000
_cell.length_c   1.000
_cell.angle_alpha   90.00
_cell.angle_beta   90.00
_cell.angle_gamma   90.00
#
_symmetry.space_group_name_H-M   'P 1'
#
loop_
_entity.id
_entity.type
_entity.pdbx_description
1 polymer ?
#
loop_
_entity_poly.entity_id
_entity_poly.type
_entity_poly.pdbx_seq_one_letter_code
_entity_poly.pdbx_strand_id
1 'polypeptide(L)'
;GTFHRGRHLPPVGTMFAVSSSAGLAAASARVHASHRRPRPARRLRASSSSSSASSTVGTLPRRNWSEMTTNEFERLDKDRVIALLPVGATEQHGPHLPVCVDAAINAGVLNRAMELLPPEIPLTRLPPLPFGKSVEHDDFAGTISLGTDTLMAAWTDIGESVRRAGVKKLVLFNSHGGQPQVAEIVARDLRRRLGMLVVTVDWFSFGLPEALFDDDELRHGLHGGDVETSVMLHLRPDLVDMSKAGDFRSAGRDMEESGDFKLLTPEGGVGFGWLAQDLNPSGATGNASAATAEKGRACVEHAASRLADLLKEVDDFDVDCAFRGGASGEYCTSNYRRMWPGREDGGGGSAESKYKSHYTGTRSS
;
A
#
# COMPACT_ATOMS: atom_id res chain seq x y z
N GLY A 1 -33.69 -58.62 -38.60
CA GLY A 1 -33.88 -58.66 -40.06
C GLY A 1 -34.04 -57.25 -40.57
N THR A 2 -33.29 -56.90 -41.62
CA THR A 2 -33.39 -55.77 -42.58
C THR A 2 -33.40 -54.32 -42.03
N PHE A 3 -32.32 -53.51 -42.03
CA PHE A 3 -31.43 -52.90 -43.08
C PHE A 3 -32.07 -51.89 -44.06
N HIS A 4 -31.64 -50.61 -43.99
CA HIS A 4 -31.16 -49.73 -45.10
C HIS A 4 -30.51 -48.45 -44.48
N ARG A 5 -29.19 -48.20 -44.61
CA ARG A 5 -28.42 -47.53 -45.70
C ARG A 5 -28.90 -46.09 -45.97
N GLY A 6 -28.08 -45.04 -46.10
CA GLY A 6 -26.63 -44.91 -46.19
C GLY A 6 -26.19 -43.43 -46.37
N ARG A 7 -24.87 -43.25 -46.23
CA ARG A 7 -24.00 -42.06 -46.33
C ARG A 7 -24.26 -41.13 -47.54
N HIS A 8 -23.80 -39.86 -47.45
CA HIS A 8 -22.78 -39.30 -48.34
C HIS A 8 -22.35 -37.85 -47.96
N LEU A 9 -21.06 -37.67 -47.65
CA LEU A 9 -20.28 -36.45 -47.91
C LEU A 9 -19.85 -36.45 -49.38
N PRO A 10 -19.62 -35.27 -49.99
CA PRO A 10 -18.41 -35.04 -50.78
C PRO A 10 -17.87 -33.58 -50.63
N PRO A 11 -16.84 -33.09 -51.37
CA PRO A 11 -15.49 -32.92 -50.81
C PRO A 11 -14.80 -31.57 -51.16
N VAL A 12 -13.51 -31.55 -50.82
CA VAL A 12 -12.42 -30.56 -50.96
C VAL A 12 -12.14 -30.03 -52.40
N GLY A 13 -11.64 -28.79 -52.49
CA GLY A 13 -10.83 -28.25 -53.61
C GLY A 13 -10.42 -26.79 -53.30
N THR A 14 -9.25 -26.46 -52.76
CA THR A 14 -7.86 -26.43 -53.28
C THR A 14 -7.52 -25.23 -54.19
N MET A 15 -6.61 -24.40 -53.66
CA MET A 15 -5.62 -23.49 -54.29
C MET A 15 -6.07 -22.33 -55.19
N PHE A 16 -5.62 -21.12 -54.83
CA PHE A 16 -4.55 -20.41 -55.57
C PHE A 16 -3.78 -19.50 -54.60
N ALA A 17 -2.47 -19.72 -54.51
CA ALA A 17 -1.51 -18.70 -54.11
C ALA A 17 -1.21 -17.81 -55.33
N VAL A 18 -0.75 -16.57 -55.11
CA VAL A 18 0.45 -15.96 -55.75
C VAL A 18 0.54 -14.47 -55.38
N SER A 19 1.71 -14.14 -54.81
CA SER A 19 2.51 -12.91 -54.99
C SER A 19 2.18 -11.60 -54.27
N SER A 20 2.97 -11.38 -53.21
CA SER A 20 3.85 -10.22 -52.94
C SER A 20 3.50 -8.83 -53.48
N SER A 21 3.61 -7.82 -52.61
CA SER A 21 4.73 -6.84 -52.66
C SER A 21 4.60 -5.77 -51.57
N ALA A 22 5.74 -5.36 -51.01
CA ALA A 22 6.06 -4.06 -50.40
C ALA A 22 5.13 -3.57 -49.26
N GLY A 23 5.60 -3.45 -48.02
CA GLY A 23 6.69 -2.57 -47.64
C GLY A 23 6.15 -1.16 -47.37
N LEU A 24 5.93 -0.81 -46.10
CA LEU A 24 5.91 0.58 -45.66
C LEU A 24 6.29 0.64 -44.18
N ALA A 25 7.54 1.03 -43.99
CA ALA A 25 8.13 1.43 -42.74
C ALA A 25 7.58 2.80 -42.28
N ALA A 26 7.56 2.96 -40.95
CA ALA A 26 7.81 4.18 -40.19
C ALA A 26 7.45 5.55 -40.80
N ALA A 27 6.52 6.25 -40.12
CA ALA A 27 6.48 7.71 -40.11
C ALA A 27 6.52 8.20 -38.67
N SER A 28 7.74 8.33 -38.15
CA SER A 28 8.04 9.14 -36.97
C SER A 28 7.92 10.61 -37.36
N ALA A 29 6.87 11.28 -36.89
CA ALA A 29 6.74 12.72 -37.04
C ALA A 29 7.72 13.43 -36.09
N ARG A 30 8.94 13.70 -36.59
CA ARG A 30 9.90 14.59 -35.95
C ARG A 30 9.38 16.03 -36.05
N VAL A 31 8.97 16.59 -34.92
CA VAL A 31 8.76 18.04 -34.78
C VAL A 31 10.14 18.72 -34.82
N HIS A 32 10.43 19.43 -35.91
CA HIS A 32 11.58 20.33 -36.00
C HIS A 32 11.32 21.59 -35.15
N ALA A 33 11.79 21.58 -33.91
CA ALA A 33 11.90 22.80 -33.11
C ALA A 33 13.10 23.62 -33.62
N SER A 34 12.83 24.68 -34.38
CA SER A 34 13.84 25.65 -34.82
C SER A 34 14.48 26.34 -33.62
N HIS A 35 15.78 26.10 -33.40
CA HIS A 35 16.59 26.82 -32.43
C HIS A 35 16.72 28.31 -32.81
N ARG A 36 16.04 29.18 -32.06
CA ARG A 36 16.42 30.60 -31.95
C ARG A 36 17.15 30.80 -30.62
N ARG A 37 18.46 31.04 -30.70
CA ARG A 37 19.32 31.42 -29.56
C ARG A 37 18.86 32.77 -28.99
N PRO A 38 18.59 32.92 -27.69
CA PRO A 38 18.38 34.24 -27.07
C PRO A 38 19.71 35.00 -27.01
N ARG A 39 19.67 36.31 -27.31
CA ARG A 39 20.79 37.25 -27.11
C ARG A 39 21.13 37.38 -25.62
N PRO A 40 22.40 37.56 -25.23
CA PRO A 40 22.76 37.71 -23.82
C PRO A 40 22.28 39.07 -23.29
N ALA A 41 21.44 39.04 -22.26
CA ALA A 41 21.03 40.23 -21.52
C ALA A 41 22.22 40.80 -20.73
N ARG A 42 22.40 42.12 -20.81
CA ARG A 42 23.44 42.91 -20.15
C ARG A 42 23.32 42.75 -18.63
N ARG A 43 24.30 42.11 -17.98
CA ARG A 43 24.42 42.02 -16.51
C ARG A 43 24.58 43.43 -15.93
N LEU A 44 23.52 43.94 -15.29
CA LEU A 44 23.63 45.03 -14.33
C LEU A 44 24.16 44.44 -13.02
N ARG A 45 25.29 44.97 -12.53
CA ARG A 45 25.83 44.66 -11.21
C ARG A 45 24.85 45.16 -10.15
N ALA A 46 24.15 44.24 -9.49
CA ALA A 46 23.48 44.52 -8.23
C ALA A 46 24.53 44.49 -7.10
N SER A 47 24.57 45.57 -6.33
CA SER A 47 25.35 45.70 -5.10
C SER A 47 24.95 44.63 -4.09
N SER A 48 25.94 43.93 -3.55
CA SER A 48 25.79 42.98 -2.46
C SER A 48 25.42 43.71 -1.17
N SER A 49 24.13 43.76 -0.84
CA SER A 49 23.67 44.01 0.52
C SER A 49 23.73 42.70 1.28
N SER A 50 24.60 42.63 2.28
CA SER A 50 24.67 41.56 3.26
C SER A 50 23.37 41.48 4.06
N SER A 51 22.44 40.62 3.62
CA SER A 51 21.31 40.23 4.45
C SER A 51 21.81 39.21 5.47
N SER A 52 21.71 39.57 6.75
CA SER A 52 21.81 38.62 7.84
C SER A 52 20.88 37.43 7.55
N ALA A 53 21.44 36.22 7.58
CA ALA A 53 20.68 35.00 7.49
C ALA A 53 19.80 34.88 8.75
N SER A 54 18.62 35.51 8.71
CA SER A 54 17.50 35.09 9.53
C SER A 54 17.23 33.64 9.15
N SER A 55 17.41 32.72 10.09
CA SER A 55 17.00 31.33 9.92
C SER A 55 15.49 31.35 9.66
N THR A 56 15.10 31.34 8.39
CA THR A 56 13.70 31.21 7.99
C THR A 56 13.26 29.82 8.43
N VAL A 57 12.60 29.76 9.59
CA VAL A 57 11.86 28.58 10.02
C VAL A 57 10.86 28.32 8.89
N GLY A 58 11.05 27.23 8.15
CA GLY A 58 10.17 26.88 7.04
C GLY A 58 8.73 26.73 7.53
N THR A 59 7.77 27.12 6.70
CA THR A 59 6.36 26.99 7.07
C THR A 59 5.93 25.54 7.04
N LEU A 60 5.04 25.13 7.94
CA LEU A 60 4.41 23.81 7.90
C LEU A 60 3.54 23.68 6.64
N PRO A 61 3.43 22.47 6.05
CA PRO A 61 2.55 22.24 4.92
C PRO A 61 1.07 22.27 5.36
N ARG A 62 0.16 22.50 4.42
CA ARG A 62 -1.25 22.17 4.62
C ARG A 62 -1.41 20.65 4.71
N ARG A 63 -2.43 20.20 5.45
CA ARG A 63 -2.74 18.77 5.60
C ARG A 63 -3.12 18.08 4.29
N ASN A 64 -3.49 18.83 3.25
CA ASN A 64 -3.82 18.31 1.92
C ASN A 64 -2.84 18.89 0.89
N TRP A 65 -2.14 18.02 0.17
CA TRP A 65 -1.14 18.38 -0.83
C TRP A 65 -1.72 19.27 -1.92
N SER A 66 -2.89 18.91 -2.44
CA SER A 66 -3.57 19.59 -3.54
C SER A 66 -4.17 20.95 -3.19
N GLU A 67 -4.17 21.32 -1.90
CA GLU A 67 -4.65 22.63 -1.44
C GLU A 67 -3.52 23.65 -1.29
N MET A 68 -2.27 23.27 -1.56
CA MET A 68 -1.13 24.17 -1.55
C MET A 68 -0.85 24.75 -2.93
N THR A 69 -0.60 26.04 -2.97
CA THR A 69 -0.07 26.77 -4.13
C THR A 69 1.42 26.46 -4.32
N THR A 70 1.92 26.65 -5.54
CA THR A 70 3.37 26.51 -5.84
C THR A 70 4.25 27.38 -4.93
N ASN A 71 3.79 28.59 -4.59
CA ASN A 71 4.50 29.51 -3.70
C ASN A 71 4.56 29.02 -2.25
N GLU A 72 3.54 28.28 -1.79
CA GLU A 72 3.58 27.64 -0.46
C GLU A 72 4.63 26.52 -0.44
N PHE A 73 4.72 25.70 -1.50
CA PHE A 73 5.76 24.65 -1.62
C PHE A 73 7.19 25.20 -1.58
N GLU A 74 7.44 26.37 -2.17
CA GLU A 74 8.77 27.00 -2.14
C GLU A 74 9.24 27.30 -0.70
N ARG A 75 8.33 27.61 0.21
CA ARG A 75 8.60 28.04 1.59
C ARG A 75 8.66 26.91 2.61
N LEU A 76 8.28 25.69 2.21
CA LEU A 76 8.32 24.52 3.10
C LEU A 76 9.75 24.14 3.48
N ASP A 77 9.92 23.70 4.72
CA ASP A 77 11.08 22.92 5.15
C ASP A 77 10.96 21.48 4.62
N LYS A 78 11.37 21.29 3.37
CA LYS A 78 11.18 20.05 2.60
C LYS A 78 11.91 18.83 3.18
N ASP A 79 12.91 19.06 4.03
CA ASP A 79 13.65 17.99 4.70
C ASP A 79 12.82 17.34 5.82
N ARG A 80 11.90 18.10 6.43
CA ARG A 80 10.98 17.60 7.46
C ARG A 80 9.65 17.11 6.92
N VAL A 81 9.15 17.69 5.82
CA VAL A 81 7.81 17.35 5.29
C VAL A 81 7.66 15.85 5.06
N ILE A 82 6.52 15.32 5.50
CA ILE A 82 6.08 13.95 5.26
C ILE A 82 4.93 14.00 4.24
N ALA A 83 5.12 13.39 3.08
CA ALA A 83 4.02 13.10 2.17
C ALA A 83 3.42 11.74 2.53
N LEU A 84 2.11 11.67 2.73
CA LEU A 84 1.39 10.40 2.95
C LEU A 84 0.47 10.14 1.76
N LEU A 85 0.67 9.02 1.07
CA LEU A 85 -0.21 8.52 0.02
C LEU A 85 -1.15 7.47 0.61
N PRO A 86 -2.46 7.76 0.71
CA PRO A 86 -3.45 6.78 1.10
C PRO A 86 -3.72 5.84 -0.09
N VAL A 87 -3.54 4.54 0.10
CA VAL A 87 -3.79 3.51 -0.93
C VAL A 87 -4.75 2.45 -0.38
N GLY A 88 -5.85 2.23 -1.09
CA GLY A 88 -6.82 1.18 -0.78
C GLY A 88 -7.08 0.30 -1.99
N ALA A 89 -8.24 -0.33 -2.01
CA ALA A 89 -8.75 -1.10 -3.13
C ALA A 89 -10.27 -0.94 -3.28
N THR A 90 -10.76 -1.38 -4.44
CA THR A 90 -12.18 -1.50 -4.74
C THR A 90 -12.44 -2.94 -5.16
N GLU A 91 -12.97 -3.76 -4.25
CA GLU A 91 -13.10 -5.21 -4.42
C GLU A 91 -14.28 -5.77 -3.64
N GLN A 92 -14.80 -6.90 -4.11
CA GLN A 92 -15.85 -7.65 -3.41
C GLN A 92 -15.47 -7.91 -1.94
N HIS A 93 -16.43 -7.93 -1.02
CA HIS A 93 -16.23 -8.28 0.39
C HIS A 93 -17.37 -9.17 0.89
N GLY A 94 -17.70 -10.19 0.11
CA GLY A 94 -18.87 -11.02 0.33
C GLY A 94 -20.19 -10.33 0.00
N PRO A 95 -21.32 -10.95 0.34
CA PRO A 95 -22.65 -10.49 -0.05
C PRO A 95 -23.19 -9.31 0.79
N HIS A 96 -22.58 -9.01 1.94
CA HIS A 96 -23.08 -8.06 2.94
C HIS A 96 -22.34 -6.70 2.95
N LEU A 97 -21.14 -6.62 2.40
CA LEU A 97 -20.33 -5.40 2.36
C LEU A 97 -20.27 -4.75 0.98
N PRO A 98 -20.08 -3.42 0.90
CA PRO A 98 -19.88 -2.72 -0.37
C PRO A 98 -18.47 -3.01 -0.92
N VAL A 99 -18.23 -2.72 -2.20
CA VAL A 99 -16.89 -2.91 -2.80
C VAL A 99 -15.83 -1.88 -2.37
N CYS A 100 -16.16 -0.96 -1.46
CA CYS A 100 -15.28 0.16 -1.08
C CYS A 100 -14.69 0.01 0.33
N VAL A 101 -14.72 -1.19 0.93
CA VAL A 101 -14.30 -1.43 2.32
C VAL A 101 -12.90 -0.90 2.57
N ASP A 102 -11.91 -1.32 1.78
CA ASP A 102 -10.52 -0.89 1.96
C ASP A 102 -10.38 0.63 1.88
N ALA A 103 -10.99 1.27 0.89
CA ALA A 103 -10.95 2.72 0.73
C ALA A 103 -11.63 3.44 1.90
N ALA A 104 -12.73 2.89 2.43
CA ALA A 104 -13.45 3.43 3.58
C ALA A 104 -12.63 3.28 4.87
N ILE A 105 -12.02 2.12 5.11
CA ILE A 105 -11.12 1.86 6.23
C ILE A 105 -9.93 2.84 6.19
N ASN A 106 -9.30 2.98 5.02
CA ASN A 106 -8.17 3.91 4.84
C ASN A 106 -8.55 5.32 5.25
N ALA A 107 -9.66 5.82 4.71
CA ALA A 107 -10.16 7.17 5.01
C ALA A 107 -10.54 7.32 6.48
N GLY A 108 -11.20 6.34 7.08
CA GLY A 108 -11.62 6.34 8.48
C GLY A 108 -10.43 6.41 9.43
N VAL A 109 -9.47 5.51 9.28
CA VAL A 109 -8.25 5.47 10.10
C VAL A 109 -7.42 6.73 9.91
N LEU A 110 -7.23 7.18 8.67
CA LEU A 110 -6.44 8.38 8.39
C LEU A 110 -7.08 9.64 8.95
N ASN A 111 -8.40 9.81 8.81
CA ASN A 111 -9.11 10.95 9.38
C ASN A 111 -8.99 10.98 10.90
N ARG A 112 -9.18 9.84 11.56
CA ARG A 112 -9.01 9.75 13.01
C ARG A 112 -7.57 10.02 13.43
N ALA A 113 -6.58 9.52 12.69
CA ALA A 113 -5.17 9.79 12.95
C ALA A 113 -4.86 11.29 12.83
N MET A 114 -5.48 12.03 11.90
CA MET A 114 -5.28 13.48 11.76
C MET A 114 -5.81 14.26 12.96
N GLU A 115 -6.85 13.78 13.64
CA GLU A 115 -7.36 14.39 14.88
C GLU A 115 -6.39 14.17 16.05
N LEU A 116 -5.70 13.03 16.07
CA LEU A 116 -4.73 12.66 17.11
C LEU A 116 -3.33 13.25 16.87
N LEU A 117 -3.02 13.63 15.63
CA LEU A 117 -1.70 14.09 15.23
C LEU A 117 -1.45 15.53 15.69
N PRO A 118 -0.34 15.81 16.40
CA PRO A 118 0.00 17.17 16.78
C PRO A 118 0.12 18.12 15.58
N PRO A 119 -0.36 19.37 15.68
CA PRO A 119 -0.38 20.33 14.57
C PRO A 119 1.01 20.66 14.02
N GLU A 120 2.06 20.49 14.83
CA GLU A 120 3.47 20.74 14.47
C GLU A 120 4.10 19.67 13.58
N ILE A 121 3.49 18.47 13.48
CA ILE A 121 4.00 17.42 12.59
C ILE A 121 3.82 17.89 11.14
N PRO A 122 4.87 17.99 10.32
CA PRO A 122 4.82 18.56 8.97
C PRO A 122 4.28 17.56 7.93
N LEU A 123 3.11 16.99 8.19
CA LEU A 123 2.45 16.02 7.31
C LEU A 123 1.52 16.70 6.30
N THR A 124 1.57 16.21 5.07
CA THR A 124 0.59 16.51 4.02
C THR A 124 0.13 15.23 3.31
N ARG A 125 -1.19 15.11 3.10
CA ARG A 125 -1.83 13.95 2.45
C ARG A 125 -1.91 14.19 0.95
N LEU A 126 -1.45 13.23 0.17
CA LEU A 126 -1.68 13.16 -1.26
C LEU A 126 -3.14 12.74 -1.54
N PRO A 127 -3.66 12.98 -2.76
CA PRO A 127 -4.95 12.42 -3.16
C PRO A 127 -5.01 10.91 -2.93
N PRO A 128 -6.07 10.38 -2.32
CA PRO A 128 -6.21 8.95 -2.08
C PRO A 128 -6.35 8.19 -3.41
N LEU A 129 -5.81 6.97 -3.45
CA LEU A 129 -6.03 6.00 -4.53
C LEU A 129 -6.99 4.91 -4.03
N PRO A 130 -8.28 4.97 -4.42
CA PRO A 130 -9.30 4.06 -3.91
C PRO A 130 -9.33 2.70 -4.63
N PHE A 131 -8.51 2.49 -5.64
CA PHE A 131 -8.34 1.23 -6.35
C PHE A 131 -6.84 0.88 -6.42
N GLY A 132 -6.55 -0.42 -6.37
CA GLY A 132 -5.22 -0.97 -6.20
C GLY A 132 -5.05 -2.24 -7.04
N LYS A 133 -4.31 -3.22 -6.52
CA LYS A 133 -4.13 -4.54 -7.16
C LYS A 133 -4.86 -5.62 -6.36
N SER A 134 -6.00 -6.05 -6.87
CA SER A 134 -6.97 -6.96 -6.23
C SER A 134 -7.24 -8.22 -7.07
N VAL A 135 -6.22 -8.77 -7.72
CA VAL A 135 -6.35 -9.88 -8.69
C VAL A 135 -7.00 -11.14 -8.10
N GLU A 136 -6.81 -11.37 -6.81
CA GLU A 136 -7.44 -12.41 -6.01
C GLU A 136 -8.98 -12.31 -5.97
N HIS A 137 -9.54 -11.17 -6.37
CA HIS A 137 -10.97 -10.85 -6.38
C HIS A 137 -11.54 -10.59 -7.78
N ASP A 138 -10.78 -10.82 -8.85
CA ASP A 138 -11.16 -10.47 -10.24
C ASP A 138 -12.39 -11.23 -10.77
N ASP A 139 -12.68 -12.42 -10.23
CA ASP A 139 -13.84 -13.23 -10.63
C ASP A 139 -15.18 -12.75 -10.05
N PHE A 140 -15.16 -11.69 -9.22
CA PHE A 140 -16.34 -11.14 -8.58
C PHE A 140 -16.73 -9.79 -9.16
N ALA A 141 -18.04 -9.61 -9.38
CA ALA A 141 -18.58 -8.39 -9.97
C ALA A 141 -18.35 -7.16 -9.06
N GLY A 142 -17.91 -6.06 -9.67
CA GLY A 142 -17.69 -4.78 -8.99
C GLY A 142 -16.24 -4.52 -8.56
N THR A 143 -15.38 -5.55 -8.56
CA THR A 143 -13.94 -5.37 -8.35
C THR A 143 -13.33 -4.51 -9.47
N ILE A 144 -12.51 -3.53 -9.09
CA ILE A 144 -11.72 -2.69 -9.99
C ILE A 144 -10.26 -2.87 -9.59
N SER A 145 -9.53 -3.66 -10.38
CA SER A 145 -8.15 -4.05 -10.13
C SER A 145 -7.21 -3.49 -11.21
N LEU A 146 -6.07 -2.95 -10.78
CA LEU A 146 -4.95 -2.59 -11.64
C LEU A 146 -3.97 -3.76 -11.73
N GLY A 147 -3.41 -3.97 -12.91
CA GLY A 147 -2.27 -4.87 -13.07
C GLY A 147 -1.05 -4.37 -12.28
N THR A 148 -0.25 -5.31 -11.79
CA THR A 148 0.95 -5.03 -10.98
C THR A 148 1.87 -3.99 -11.60
N ASP A 149 2.19 -4.11 -12.89
CA ASP A 149 3.07 -3.17 -13.60
C ASP A 149 2.50 -1.75 -13.62
N THR A 150 1.18 -1.61 -13.82
CA THR A 150 0.49 -0.31 -13.83
C THR A 150 0.53 0.33 -12.45
N LEU A 151 0.26 -0.45 -11.39
CA LEU A 151 0.27 0.05 -10.02
C LEU A 151 1.69 0.48 -9.60
N MET A 152 2.70 -0.36 -9.90
CA MET A 152 4.11 -0.05 -9.66
C MET A 152 4.55 1.22 -10.38
N ALA A 153 4.18 1.38 -11.64
CA ALA A 153 4.48 2.58 -12.42
C ALA A 153 3.82 3.82 -11.82
N ALA A 154 2.52 3.73 -11.48
CA ALA A 154 1.78 4.85 -10.90
C ALA A 154 2.37 5.31 -9.56
N TRP A 155 2.63 4.38 -8.64
CA TRP A 155 3.22 4.73 -7.33
C TRP A 155 4.66 5.22 -7.46
N THR A 156 5.43 4.69 -8.41
CA THR A 156 6.76 5.21 -8.76
C THR A 156 6.69 6.65 -9.25
N ASP A 157 5.80 6.95 -10.20
CA ASP A 157 5.63 8.30 -10.76
C ASP A 157 5.18 9.31 -9.69
N ILE A 158 4.31 8.88 -8.78
CA ILE A 158 3.90 9.70 -7.62
C ILE A 158 5.09 9.96 -6.70
N GLY A 159 5.85 8.93 -6.33
CA GLY A 159 7.04 9.06 -5.48
C GLY A 159 8.11 9.97 -6.11
N GLU A 160 8.35 9.85 -7.41
CA GLU A 160 9.22 10.75 -8.16
C GLU A 160 8.70 12.18 -8.19
N SER A 161 7.38 12.38 -8.29
CA SER A 161 6.75 13.70 -8.24
C SER A 161 6.93 14.36 -6.87
N VAL A 162 6.71 13.60 -5.78
CA VAL A 162 6.98 14.02 -4.39
C VAL A 162 8.45 14.42 -4.24
N ARG A 163 9.37 13.60 -4.76
CA ARG A 163 10.80 13.90 -4.74
C ARG A 163 11.16 15.16 -5.52
N ARG A 164 10.55 15.38 -6.69
CA ARG A 164 10.76 16.59 -7.53
C ARG A 164 10.29 17.86 -6.82
N ALA A 165 9.24 17.78 -5.99
CA ALA A 165 8.84 18.87 -5.10
C ALA A 165 9.82 19.08 -3.92
N GLY A 166 10.83 18.22 -3.79
CA GLY A 166 11.92 18.29 -2.83
C GLY A 166 11.67 17.55 -1.51
N VAL A 167 10.49 16.95 -1.34
CA VAL A 167 10.14 16.15 -0.16
C VAL A 167 10.87 14.81 -0.20
N LYS A 168 11.51 14.43 0.92
CA LYS A 168 12.34 13.21 1.02
C LYS A 168 11.66 12.05 1.74
N LYS A 169 10.54 12.30 2.43
CA LYS A 169 9.81 11.31 3.23
C LYS A 169 8.46 11.02 2.60
N LEU A 170 8.21 9.77 2.24
CA LEU A 170 6.95 9.27 1.70
C LEU A 170 6.44 8.12 2.56
N VAL A 171 5.17 8.16 2.94
CA VAL A 171 4.47 7.06 3.61
C VAL A 171 3.38 6.54 2.68
N LEU A 172 3.45 5.26 2.32
CA LEU A 172 2.38 4.52 1.67
C LEU A 172 1.53 3.90 2.78
N PHE A 173 0.35 4.49 3.04
CA PHE A 173 -0.58 3.97 4.05
C PHE A 173 -1.63 3.12 3.36
N ASN A 174 -1.49 1.80 3.51
CA ASN A 174 -2.26 0.78 2.82
C ASN A 174 -3.36 0.21 3.73
N SER A 175 -4.50 -0.11 3.13
CA SER A 175 -5.62 -0.78 3.81
C SER A 175 -6.00 -2.14 3.24
N HIS A 176 -5.38 -2.58 2.13
CA HIS A 176 -5.77 -3.78 1.38
C HIS A 176 -4.66 -4.85 1.36
N GLY A 177 -5.00 -6.11 1.59
CA GLY A 177 -4.05 -7.22 1.73
C GLY A 177 -3.27 -7.60 0.45
N GLY A 178 -3.79 -7.29 -0.74
CA GLY A 178 -3.24 -7.78 -2.02
C GLY A 178 -2.06 -7.01 -2.60
N GLN A 179 -1.70 -5.87 -2.02
CA GLN A 179 -0.68 -4.96 -2.54
C GLN A 179 0.51 -4.58 -1.63
N PRO A 180 0.72 -5.11 -0.40
CA PRO A 180 1.92 -4.81 0.40
C PRO A 180 3.23 -5.09 -0.36
N GLN A 181 3.32 -6.20 -1.08
CA GLN A 181 4.54 -6.59 -1.82
C GLN A 181 4.86 -5.60 -2.95
N VAL A 182 3.83 -5.05 -3.59
CA VAL A 182 3.99 -3.98 -4.59
C VAL A 182 4.53 -2.72 -3.93
N ALA A 183 4.00 -2.36 -2.75
CA ALA A 183 4.43 -1.19 -2.00
C ALA A 183 5.89 -1.31 -1.59
N GLU A 184 6.31 -2.48 -1.12
CA GLU A 184 7.69 -2.77 -0.71
C GLU A 184 8.70 -2.65 -1.86
N ILE A 185 8.35 -3.17 -3.04
CA ILE A 185 9.20 -3.06 -4.25
C ILE A 185 9.37 -1.57 -4.60
N VAL A 186 8.27 -0.83 -4.71
CA VAL A 186 8.30 0.61 -5.04
C VAL A 186 9.09 1.39 -4.00
N ALA A 187 8.90 1.11 -2.71
CA ALA A 187 9.62 1.77 -1.62
C ALA A 187 11.13 1.57 -1.73
N ARG A 188 11.58 0.33 -1.98
CA ARG A 188 13.00 0.02 -2.12
C ARG A 188 13.61 0.65 -3.37
N ASP A 189 12.88 0.69 -4.47
CA ASP A 189 13.32 1.30 -5.72
C ASP A 189 13.44 2.82 -5.61
N LEU A 190 12.45 3.49 -5.02
CA LEU A 190 12.50 4.93 -4.75
C LEU A 190 13.63 5.28 -3.79
N ARG A 191 13.81 4.47 -2.73
CA ARG A 191 14.95 4.62 -1.81
C ARG A 191 16.27 4.52 -2.56
N ARG A 192 16.45 3.49 -3.40
CA ARG A 192 17.71 3.25 -4.12
C ARG A 192 18.02 4.34 -5.14
N ARG A 193 17.01 4.79 -5.90
CA ARG A 193 17.15 5.74 -7.02
C ARG A 193 17.19 7.20 -6.57
N LEU A 194 16.39 7.56 -5.57
CA LEU A 194 16.11 8.95 -5.21
C LEU A 194 16.60 9.35 -3.81
N GLY A 195 17.09 8.38 -3.04
CA GLY A 195 17.59 8.60 -1.68
C GLY A 195 16.49 8.87 -0.64
N MET A 196 15.22 8.67 -0.99
CA MET A 196 14.07 8.94 -0.11
C MET A 196 13.98 7.96 1.06
N LEU A 197 13.41 8.40 2.17
CA LEU A 197 12.77 7.49 3.12
C LEU A 197 11.37 7.17 2.58
N VAL A 198 11.13 5.90 2.24
CA VAL A 198 9.80 5.43 1.87
C VAL A 198 9.37 4.38 2.87
N VAL A 199 8.31 4.68 3.61
CA VAL A 199 7.71 3.81 4.62
C VAL A 199 6.47 3.18 4.02
N THR A 200 6.35 1.87 4.11
CA THR A 200 5.14 1.12 3.79
C THR A 200 4.51 0.67 5.09
N VAL A 201 3.23 0.93 5.26
CA VAL A 201 2.50 0.54 6.46
C VAL A 201 1.09 0.13 6.09
N ASP A 202 0.72 -1.07 6.51
CA ASP A 202 -0.65 -1.56 6.39
C ASP A 202 -1.40 -1.27 7.69
N TRP A 203 -2.67 -0.92 7.62
CA TRP A 203 -3.47 -0.62 8.82
C TRP A 203 -3.51 -1.81 9.82
N PHE A 204 -3.49 -3.04 9.30
CA PHE A 204 -3.42 -4.28 10.09
C PHE A 204 -2.02 -4.58 10.66
N SER A 205 -0.95 -3.92 10.19
CA SER A 205 0.40 -4.10 10.73
C SER A 205 0.54 -3.66 12.20
N PHE A 206 -0.41 -2.87 12.71
CA PHE A 206 -0.43 -2.41 14.09
C PHE A 206 -1.04 -3.43 15.07
N GLY A 207 -1.46 -4.59 14.58
CA GLY A 207 -2.27 -5.53 15.33
C GLY A 207 -3.68 -4.99 15.60
N LEU A 208 -4.50 -5.81 16.25
CA LEU A 208 -5.84 -5.46 16.68
C LEU A 208 -5.87 -5.27 18.20
N PRO A 209 -6.86 -4.54 18.76
CA PRO A 209 -7.02 -4.48 20.20
C PRO A 209 -7.23 -5.89 20.79
N GLU A 210 -6.59 -6.16 21.93
CA GLU A 210 -6.63 -7.47 22.57
C GLU A 210 -8.06 -7.90 22.93
N ALA A 211 -8.32 -9.20 22.82
CA ALA A 211 -9.56 -9.85 23.24
C ALA A 211 -10.87 -9.35 22.58
N LEU A 212 -10.78 -8.68 21.41
CA LEU A 212 -11.97 -8.29 20.64
C LEU A 212 -12.49 -9.37 19.69
N PHE A 213 -11.58 -10.17 19.14
CA PHE A 213 -11.86 -11.19 18.14
C PHE A 213 -11.38 -12.55 18.65
N ASP A 214 -12.07 -13.61 18.27
CA ASP A 214 -11.65 -14.97 18.62
C ASP A 214 -10.48 -15.44 17.74
N ASP A 215 -9.82 -16.50 18.18
CA ASP A 215 -8.65 -17.04 17.49
C ASP A 215 -8.96 -17.56 16.07
N ASP A 216 -10.22 -17.92 15.80
CA ASP A 216 -10.64 -18.41 14.48
C ASP A 216 -10.70 -17.26 13.48
N GLU A 217 -11.34 -16.15 13.86
CA GLU A 217 -11.35 -14.91 13.08
C GLU A 217 -9.93 -14.40 12.83
N LEU A 218 -9.09 -14.34 13.88
CA LEU A 218 -7.71 -13.84 13.75
C LEU A 218 -6.82 -14.71 12.85
N ARG A 219 -7.17 -16.00 12.66
CA ARG A 219 -6.39 -16.93 11.84
C ARG A 219 -6.96 -17.15 10.44
N HIS A 220 -8.29 -17.12 10.31
CA HIS A 220 -8.99 -17.56 9.10
C HIS A 220 -9.98 -16.53 8.55
N GLY A 221 -10.28 -15.46 9.30
CA GLY A 221 -11.12 -14.34 8.90
C GLY A 221 -10.37 -13.30 8.07
N LEU A 222 -9.90 -13.72 6.90
CA LEU A 222 -8.96 -12.95 6.09
C LEU A 222 -9.63 -11.78 5.35
N HIS A 223 -10.91 -11.91 4.99
CA HIS A 223 -11.56 -11.00 4.04
C HIS A 223 -13.06 -10.90 4.24
N GLY A 224 -13.60 -9.72 4.51
CA GLY A 224 -15.03 -9.51 4.76
C GLY A 224 -15.57 -10.16 6.04
N GLY A 225 -14.68 -10.63 6.93
CA GLY A 225 -14.99 -11.26 8.22
C GLY A 225 -15.51 -10.29 9.29
N ASP A 226 -15.46 -10.71 10.55
CA ASP A 226 -15.86 -9.91 11.71
C ASP A 226 -15.11 -8.58 11.75
N VAL A 227 -13.78 -8.58 11.54
CA VAL A 227 -12.94 -7.38 11.67
C VAL A 227 -13.41 -6.26 10.73
N GLU A 228 -13.48 -6.53 9.44
CA GLU A 228 -13.84 -5.52 8.44
C GLU A 228 -15.31 -5.14 8.49
N THR A 229 -16.18 -6.12 8.74
CA THR A 229 -17.61 -5.86 8.93
C THR A 229 -17.85 -4.96 10.14
N SER A 230 -17.16 -5.22 11.25
CA SER A 230 -17.22 -4.39 12.45
C SER A 230 -16.77 -2.96 12.16
N VAL A 231 -15.64 -2.78 11.46
CA VAL A 231 -15.15 -1.45 11.08
C VAL A 231 -16.14 -0.73 10.16
N MET A 232 -16.74 -1.43 9.20
CA MET A 232 -17.73 -0.83 8.31
C MET A 232 -19.04 -0.47 9.01
N LEU A 233 -19.48 -1.26 10.00
CA LEU A 233 -20.61 -0.89 10.87
C LEU A 233 -20.34 0.41 11.66
N HIS A 234 -19.07 0.69 11.99
CA HIS A 234 -18.70 1.95 12.63
C HIS A 234 -18.64 3.11 11.63
N LEU A 235 -17.98 2.92 10.48
CA LEU A 235 -17.66 4.00 9.55
C LEU A 235 -18.82 4.34 8.59
N ARG A 236 -19.48 3.31 8.06
CA ARG A 236 -20.51 3.39 7.01
C ARG A 236 -21.60 2.34 7.22
N PRO A 237 -22.31 2.36 8.37
CA PRO A 237 -23.39 1.41 8.64
C PRO A 237 -24.50 1.45 7.58
N ASP A 238 -24.66 2.57 6.87
CA ASP A 238 -25.61 2.75 5.77
C ASP A 238 -25.34 1.84 4.56
N LEU A 239 -24.13 1.29 4.44
CA LEU A 239 -23.72 0.42 3.34
C LEU A 239 -23.64 -1.06 3.71
N VAL A 240 -23.85 -1.42 4.98
CA VAL A 240 -23.71 -2.80 5.46
C VAL A 240 -25.07 -3.48 5.51
N ASP A 241 -25.22 -4.59 4.79
CA ASP A 241 -26.42 -5.42 4.80
C ASP A 241 -26.24 -6.62 5.74
N MET A 242 -26.41 -6.38 7.05
CA MET A 242 -26.26 -7.44 8.06
C MET A 242 -27.23 -8.61 7.90
N SER A 243 -28.29 -8.48 7.09
CA SER A 243 -29.18 -9.62 6.78
C SER A 243 -28.50 -10.69 5.90
N LYS A 244 -27.38 -10.32 5.25
CA LYS A 244 -26.54 -11.20 4.43
C LYS A 244 -25.22 -11.56 5.10
N ALA A 245 -24.93 -11.00 6.27
CA ALA A 245 -23.74 -11.38 7.03
C ALA A 245 -23.90 -12.82 7.54
N GLY A 246 -22.81 -13.57 7.53
CA GLY A 246 -22.80 -14.97 7.93
C GLY A 246 -21.45 -15.41 8.47
N ASP A 247 -21.35 -16.69 8.78
CA ASP A 247 -20.08 -17.35 9.05
C ASP A 247 -19.56 -17.98 7.75
N PHE A 248 -18.65 -17.27 7.10
CA PHE A 248 -18.06 -17.69 5.83
C PHE A 248 -16.83 -18.54 6.10
N ARG A 249 -17.06 -19.84 6.32
CA ARG A 249 -15.99 -20.80 6.62
C ARG A 249 -14.92 -20.82 5.51
N SER A 250 -13.66 -20.62 5.89
CA SER A 250 -12.51 -20.63 4.99
C SER A 250 -11.99 -22.05 4.71
N ALA A 251 -11.59 -22.32 3.48
CA ALA A 251 -10.84 -23.53 3.13
C ALA A 251 -9.50 -23.61 3.89
N GLY A 252 -8.93 -22.49 4.34
CA GLY A 252 -7.74 -22.48 5.21
C GLY A 252 -7.99 -23.16 6.56
N ARG A 253 -9.20 -23.00 7.10
CA ARG A 253 -9.64 -23.70 8.32
C ARG A 253 -9.81 -25.19 8.07
N ASP A 254 -10.40 -25.57 6.93
CA ASP A 254 -10.51 -26.98 6.53
C ASP A 254 -9.13 -27.64 6.39
N MET A 255 -8.15 -26.93 5.81
CA MET A 255 -6.77 -27.39 5.70
C MET A 255 -6.13 -27.60 7.07
N GLU A 256 -6.27 -26.64 8.00
CA GLU A 256 -5.75 -26.76 9.37
C GLU A 256 -6.37 -27.97 10.09
N GLU A 257 -7.70 -28.10 10.06
CA GLU A 257 -8.44 -29.18 10.73
C GLU A 257 -8.14 -30.56 10.13
N SER A 258 -7.85 -30.66 8.83
CA SER A 258 -7.45 -31.92 8.19
C SER A 258 -6.12 -32.46 8.72
N GLY A 259 -5.19 -31.58 9.09
CA GLY A 259 -3.82 -31.93 9.48
C GLY A 259 -2.95 -32.50 8.36
N ASP A 260 -3.43 -32.51 7.10
CA ASP A 260 -2.70 -33.05 5.94
C ASP A 260 -1.49 -32.17 5.56
N PHE A 261 -1.62 -30.86 5.79
CA PHE A 261 -0.59 -29.86 5.49
C PHE A 261 -0.10 -29.20 6.77
N LYS A 262 1.16 -29.44 7.13
CA LYS A 262 1.77 -28.93 8.38
C LYS A 262 2.39 -27.54 8.26
N LEU A 263 2.71 -27.13 7.04
CA LEU A 263 3.46 -25.90 6.76
C LEU A 263 2.74 -25.01 5.75
N LEU A 264 2.12 -25.62 4.74
CA LEU A 264 1.45 -24.90 3.66
C LEU A 264 0.05 -24.49 4.09
N THR A 265 -0.21 -23.18 4.09
CA THR A 265 -1.50 -22.57 4.43
C THR A 265 -1.82 -21.46 3.43
N PRO A 266 -3.07 -20.98 3.29
CA PRO A 266 -3.37 -19.82 2.45
C PRO A 266 -2.63 -18.56 2.92
N GLU A 267 -2.57 -18.37 4.24
CA GLU A 267 -1.84 -17.28 4.91
C GLU A 267 -1.05 -17.79 6.12
N GLY A 268 -0.03 -17.03 6.52
CA GLY A 268 0.90 -17.37 7.59
C GLY A 268 2.35 -17.46 7.10
N GLY A 269 3.16 -18.29 7.76
CA GLY A 269 4.60 -18.36 7.48
C GLY A 269 4.95 -18.87 6.06
N VAL A 270 4.15 -19.78 5.50
CA VAL A 270 4.36 -20.36 4.15
C VAL A 270 3.03 -20.39 3.40
N GLY A 271 2.71 -19.25 2.78
CA GLY A 271 1.52 -19.03 1.95
C GLY A 271 1.62 -19.59 0.53
N PHE A 272 0.48 -19.62 -0.18
CA PHE A 272 0.41 -19.80 -1.62
C PHE A 272 -0.54 -18.76 -2.26
N GLY A 273 -0.43 -18.56 -3.58
CA GLY A 273 -1.32 -17.64 -4.30
C GLY A 273 -2.71 -18.22 -4.45
N TRP A 274 -3.62 -17.86 -3.56
CA TRP A 274 -5.04 -18.21 -3.60
C TRP A 274 -5.85 -17.13 -4.34
N LEU A 275 -7.00 -17.53 -4.89
CA LEU A 275 -8.08 -16.63 -5.30
C LEU A 275 -9.22 -16.72 -4.28
N ALA A 276 -10.01 -15.66 -4.11
CA ALA A 276 -10.98 -15.60 -3.02
C ALA A 276 -11.99 -16.76 -3.05
N GLN A 277 -12.41 -17.20 -4.25
CA GLN A 277 -13.28 -18.36 -4.42
C GLN A 277 -12.64 -19.70 -4.05
N ASP A 278 -11.31 -19.80 -4.00
CA ASP A 278 -10.60 -20.98 -3.51
C ASP A 278 -10.79 -21.13 -1.99
N LEU A 279 -10.95 -20.00 -1.28
CA LEU A 279 -11.13 -19.97 0.16
C LEU A 279 -12.60 -20.06 0.56
N ASN A 280 -13.49 -19.34 -0.13
CA ASN A 280 -14.93 -19.46 0.04
C ASN A 280 -15.67 -18.99 -1.22
N PRO A 281 -16.70 -19.72 -1.70
CA PRO A 281 -17.48 -19.32 -2.87
C PRO A 281 -18.17 -17.96 -2.79
N SER A 282 -18.39 -17.42 -1.57
CA SER A 282 -18.96 -16.09 -1.37
C SER A 282 -17.95 -14.95 -1.63
N GLY A 283 -16.66 -15.28 -1.64
CA GLY A 283 -15.54 -14.34 -1.67
C GLY A 283 -15.13 -13.78 -0.30
N ALA A 284 -15.90 -14.02 0.77
CA ALA A 284 -15.55 -13.62 2.13
C ALA A 284 -15.13 -14.82 2.99
N THR A 285 -14.34 -14.59 4.03
CA THR A 285 -13.91 -15.56 5.03
C THR A 285 -14.02 -14.98 6.44
N GLY A 286 -14.46 -15.79 7.40
CA GLY A 286 -14.65 -15.39 8.80
C GLY A 286 -16.11 -15.15 9.18
N ASN A 287 -16.33 -14.84 10.46
CA ASN A 287 -17.68 -14.74 11.04
C ASN A 287 -18.20 -13.31 11.07
N ALA A 288 -18.59 -12.80 9.91
CA ALA A 288 -19.18 -11.47 9.77
C ALA A 288 -20.46 -11.27 10.62
N SER A 289 -21.17 -12.34 10.98
CA SER A 289 -22.37 -12.23 11.82
C SER A 289 -22.06 -11.83 13.27
N ALA A 290 -20.82 -12.01 13.73
CA ALA A 290 -20.36 -11.60 15.06
C ALA A 290 -19.97 -10.11 15.15
N ALA A 291 -20.06 -9.39 14.03
CA ALA A 291 -19.59 -8.02 13.91
C ALA A 291 -20.42 -7.00 14.68
N THR A 292 -19.73 -6.01 15.26
CA THR A 292 -20.36 -4.89 15.97
C THR A 292 -19.68 -3.56 15.67
N ALA A 293 -20.43 -2.46 15.70
CA ALA A 293 -19.88 -1.12 15.52
C ALA A 293 -18.87 -0.76 16.63
N GLU A 294 -19.03 -1.29 17.84
CA GLU A 294 -18.13 -1.07 18.96
C GLU A 294 -16.74 -1.67 18.71
N LYS A 295 -16.68 -2.91 18.18
CA LYS A 295 -15.43 -3.54 17.74
C LYS A 295 -14.76 -2.69 16.65
N GLY A 296 -15.55 -2.23 15.68
CA GLY A 296 -15.07 -1.38 14.60
C GLY A 296 -14.45 -0.07 15.06
N ARG A 297 -15.14 0.63 15.97
CA ARG A 297 -14.63 1.87 16.58
C ARG A 297 -13.32 1.63 17.31
N ALA A 298 -13.21 0.53 18.06
CA ALA A 298 -11.99 0.19 18.78
C ALA A 298 -10.81 -0.10 17.83
N CYS A 299 -11.06 -0.79 16.72
CA CYS A 299 -10.05 -1.05 15.69
C CYS A 299 -9.56 0.24 15.02
N VAL A 300 -10.49 1.14 14.64
CA VAL A 300 -10.15 2.43 14.03
C VAL A 300 -9.34 3.30 15.00
N GLU A 301 -9.74 3.38 16.28
CA GLU A 301 -9.02 4.13 17.30
C GLU A 301 -7.59 3.61 17.48
N HIS A 302 -7.43 2.29 17.57
CA HIS A 302 -6.13 1.64 17.72
C HIS A 302 -5.24 1.92 16.52
N ALA A 303 -5.70 1.61 15.30
CA ALA A 303 -4.91 1.83 14.08
C ALA A 303 -4.56 3.32 13.90
N ALA A 304 -5.48 4.23 14.21
CA ALA A 304 -5.25 5.67 14.09
C ALA A 304 -4.20 6.20 15.08
N SER A 305 -4.26 5.73 16.33
CA SER A 305 -3.28 6.06 17.37
C SER A 305 -1.88 5.58 16.98
N ARG A 306 -1.77 4.33 16.51
CA ARG A 306 -0.50 3.74 16.07
C ARG A 306 0.06 4.41 14.81
N LEU A 307 -0.81 4.81 13.87
CA LEU A 307 -0.41 5.60 12.71
C LEU A 307 0.10 6.99 13.14
N ALA A 308 -0.57 7.66 14.08
CA ALA A 308 -0.12 8.95 14.58
C ALA A 308 1.25 8.87 15.27
N ASP A 309 1.51 7.79 16.02
CA ASP A 309 2.82 7.53 16.62
C ASP A 309 3.90 7.25 15.58
N LEU A 310 3.63 6.39 14.59
CA LEU A 310 4.53 6.16 13.46
C LEU A 310 4.90 7.46 12.74
N LEU A 311 3.93 8.35 12.53
CA LEU A 311 4.19 9.63 11.85
C LEU A 311 5.09 10.57 12.65
N LYS A 312 5.06 10.51 13.98
CA LYS A 312 6.03 11.22 14.84
C LYS A 312 7.43 10.62 14.67
N GLU A 313 7.55 9.29 14.68
CA GLU A 313 8.82 8.61 14.44
C GLU A 313 9.40 8.93 13.05
N VAL A 314 8.55 9.04 12.03
CA VAL A 314 8.95 9.44 10.67
C VAL A 314 9.41 10.91 10.63
N ASP A 315 8.77 11.83 11.38
CA ASP A 315 9.26 13.22 11.51
C ASP A 315 10.64 13.25 12.16
N ASP A 316 10.83 12.48 13.23
CA ASP A 316 12.08 12.41 13.99
C ASP A 316 13.23 11.72 13.23
N PHE A 317 12.93 10.89 12.23
CA PHE A 317 13.95 10.18 11.46
C PHE A 317 14.78 11.12 10.58
N ASP A 318 16.09 11.16 10.84
CA ASP A 318 17.06 11.90 10.02
C ASP A 318 17.51 11.04 8.83
N VAL A 319 16.91 11.33 7.67
CA VAL A 319 17.18 10.67 6.38
C VAL A 319 18.63 10.85 5.95
N ASP A 320 19.17 12.05 6.11
CA ASP A 320 20.51 12.38 5.66
C ASP A 320 21.55 11.66 6.54
N CYS A 321 21.35 11.61 7.85
CA CYS A 321 22.22 10.86 8.76
C CYS A 321 22.16 9.35 8.49
N ALA A 322 20.96 8.76 8.38
CA ALA A 322 20.80 7.31 8.19
C ALA A 322 21.49 6.78 6.93
N PHE A 323 21.52 7.60 5.88
CA PHE A 323 21.81 7.15 4.52
C PHE A 323 23.11 7.69 3.93
N ARG A 324 23.81 8.61 4.61
CA ARG A 324 25.16 9.08 4.22
C ARG A 324 26.30 8.13 4.64
N GLY A 325 26.09 7.25 5.62
CA GLY A 325 27.14 6.47 6.32
C GLY A 325 27.73 5.24 5.61
N GLY A 326 27.76 5.19 4.28
CA GLY A 326 28.33 4.04 3.54
C GLY A 326 29.86 4.09 3.33
N ALA A 327 30.48 5.28 3.41
CA ALA A 327 31.89 5.46 3.05
C ALA A 327 32.85 5.51 4.25
N SER A 328 32.37 5.86 5.46
CA SER A 328 33.20 6.00 6.67
C SER A 328 33.04 4.87 7.69
N GLY A 329 32.05 3.98 7.52
CA GLY A 329 31.78 2.89 8.47
C GLY A 329 31.14 3.31 9.80
N GLU A 330 30.85 4.61 9.98
CA GLU A 330 30.14 5.12 11.15
C GLU A 330 28.63 5.10 10.91
N TYR A 331 27.92 4.25 11.66
CA TYR A 331 26.46 4.19 11.66
C TYR A 331 25.87 5.40 12.40
N CYS A 332 24.75 5.93 11.89
CA CYS A 332 24.04 7.08 12.46
C CYS A 332 23.48 6.78 13.87
N THR A 333 24.24 7.01 14.93
CA THR A 333 23.86 6.71 16.32
C THR A 333 22.69 7.53 16.85
N SER A 334 22.40 8.70 16.25
CA SER A 334 21.29 9.58 16.64
C SER A 334 19.91 8.97 16.36
N ASN A 335 19.75 8.26 15.24
CA ASN A 335 18.51 7.55 14.94
C ASN A 335 18.33 6.32 15.85
N TYR A 336 19.40 5.55 16.09
CA TYR A 336 19.33 4.31 16.89
C TYR A 336 19.04 4.55 18.38
N ARG A 337 19.68 5.55 19.01
CA ARG A 337 19.43 5.85 20.44
C ARG A 337 18.02 6.36 20.71
N ARG A 338 17.38 6.98 19.71
CA ARG A 338 16.01 7.52 19.81
C ARG A 338 14.95 6.47 19.52
N MET A 339 15.18 5.61 18.54
CA MET A 339 14.25 4.52 18.19
C MET A 339 14.28 3.34 19.17
N TRP A 340 15.38 3.14 19.91
CA TRP A 340 15.49 2.05 20.88
C TRP A 340 16.14 2.53 22.20
N PRO A 341 15.42 3.33 23.02
CA PRO A 341 15.96 3.79 24.29
C PRO A 341 16.22 2.58 25.22
N GLY A 342 17.49 2.35 25.60
CA GLY A 342 17.89 1.32 26.56
C GLY A 342 18.77 0.17 26.04
N ARG A 343 19.18 0.15 24.77
CA ARG A 343 20.32 -0.69 24.32
C ARG A 343 21.60 0.12 24.46
N GLU A 344 22.18 0.10 25.65
CA GLU A 344 23.53 0.64 25.85
C GLU A 344 24.58 -0.21 25.13
N ASP A 345 25.57 0.49 24.59
CA ASP A 345 26.72 -0.02 23.87
C ASP A 345 27.60 -0.85 24.84
N GLY A 346 27.36 -2.16 24.97
CA GLY A 346 28.23 -3.00 25.81
C GLY A 346 27.62 -4.30 26.34
N GLY A 347 27.34 -5.25 25.46
CA GLY A 347 27.03 -6.61 25.89
C GLY A 347 26.84 -7.52 24.69
N GLY A 348 27.70 -8.53 24.55
CA GLY A 348 27.59 -9.58 23.54
C GLY A 348 26.32 -10.41 23.70
N GLY A 349 25.17 -9.84 23.35
CA GLY A 349 23.94 -10.57 23.09
C GLY A 349 24.07 -11.23 21.73
N SER A 350 24.07 -12.56 21.72
CA SER A 350 24.19 -13.38 20.52
C SER A 350 23.26 -12.90 19.41
N ALA A 351 23.77 -12.95 18.17
CA ALA A 351 23.04 -12.72 16.93
C ALA A 351 21.98 -13.82 16.67
N GLU A 352 21.06 -14.01 17.61
CA GLU A 352 20.10 -15.12 17.64
C GLU A 352 18.64 -14.63 17.61
N SER A 353 18.41 -13.45 17.03
CA SER A 353 17.09 -12.80 17.02
C SER A 353 16.47 -12.65 15.64
N LYS A 354 17.23 -12.74 14.53
CA LYS A 354 16.66 -12.52 13.20
C LYS A 354 15.68 -13.61 12.73
N TYR A 355 15.75 -14.80 13.36
CA TYR A 355 14.91 -15.95 13.02
C TYR A 355 13.83 -16.28 14.04
N LYS A 356 13.77 -15.62 15.21
CA LYS A 356 12.77 -15.95 16.24
C LYS A 356 11.36 -15.47 15.90
N SER A 357 11.20 -14.34 15.21
CA SER A 357 9.85 -13.85 14.85
C SER A 357 9.20 -14.61 13.69
N HIS A 358 9.95 -15.45 12.96
CA HIS A 358 9.43 -16.29 11.86
C HIS A 358 9.28 -17.77 12.24
N TYR A 359 9.70 -18.20 13.44
CA TYR A 359 9.71 -19.62 13.83
C TYR A 359 9.23 -19.91 15.27
N THR A 360 8.57 -18.98 15.98
CA THR A 360 7.83 -19.34 17.21
C THR A 360 6.46 -19.94 16.89
N GLY A 361 6.48 -21.00 16.09
CA GLY A 361 5.40 -21.95 15.94
C GLY A 361 5.96 -23.32 16.25
N THR A 362 6.35 -23.59 17.50
CA THR A 362 6.47 -24.96 18.02
C THR A 362 6.53 -25.00 19.55
N ARG A 363 5.44 -25.55 20.11
CA ARG A 363 5.34 -26.40 21.31
C ARG A 363 5.79 -25.85 22.67
N SER A 364 4.80 -25.61 23.51
CA SER A 364 4.80 -26.13 24.88
C SER A 364 3.65 -27.14 25.04
N SER A 365 3.97 -28.25 25.69
CA SER A 365 3.22 -29.48 26.00
C SER A 365 1.70 -29.37 26.12
#